data_AF-A0A929ERD4-F1
#
_entry.id   AF-A0A929ERD4-F1
#
_cell.length_a   1.000
_cell.length_b   1.000
_cell.length_c   1.000
_cell.angle_alpha   90.00
_cell.angle_beta   90.00
_cell.angle_gamma   90.00
#
_symmetry.space_group_name_H-M   'P 1'
#
loop_
_entity.id
_entity.type
_entity.pdbx_description
1 polymer ?
#
loop_
_entity_poly.entity_id
_entity_poly.type
_entity_poly.pdbx_seq_one_letter_code
_entity_poly.pdbx_strand_id
1 'polypeptide(L)'
;AENEVDHVGEPWALLPKPDALPVDLSEAGTLEGKVEDEMGKFPINYLLDEDGKVREVYQQVLTRLLTNTPFQMEEEEAQGLVMAIRDWLDKDDEPTGEFGGETDYYQSLEQAYECKNGPLTSLAELRLIRGVSESLYVGTEENPGLKDLLTVYSDGKINVNTAGPLVLQALVSPTVSQDTAEGWAESVVAYRQEPMHWDFLSESDWYRNRMAGYNDISLPVEFITTQSMHFTVQMTAKVGVGRKSIFAYLERRKSEKEEQNLVDVSVRYKEVY
;
A
#
# COMPACT_ATOMS: atom_id res chain seq x y z
N ALA A 1 -11.09 7.32 23.39
CA ALA A 1 -10.31 6.07 23.33
C ALA A 1 -9.39 6.18 22.13
N GLU A 2 -8.08 5.98 22.31
CA GLU A 2 -7.17 5.84 21.16
C GLU A 2 -7.66 4.65 20.32
N ASN A 3 -7.74 4.81 19.00
CA ASN A 3 -8.10 3.69 18.14
C ASN A 3 -6.90 2.74 18.11
N GLU A 4 -6.94 1.66 18.89
CA GLU A 4 -5.83 0.72 19.02
C GLU A 4 -5.72 -0.25 17.84
N VAL A 5 -6.69 -0.21 16.91
CA VAL A 5 -6.78 -1.06 15.73
C VAL A 5 -7.47 -0.29 14.60
N ASP A 6 -7.06 -0.53 13.36
CA ASP A 6 -7.81 -0.10 12.18
C ASP A 6 -8.10 -1.30 11.27
N HIS A 7 -9.35 -1.45 10.82
CA HIS A 7 -9.78 -2.60 10.02
C HIS A 7 -10.92 -2.27 9.04
N VAL A 8 -11.15 -3.14 8.05
CA VAL A 8 -12.13 -2.93 6.95
C VAL A 8 -13.61 -2.81 7.38
N GLY A 9 -13.91 -3.09 8.65
CA GLY A 9 -15.26 -3.02 9.21
C GLY A 9 -15.63 -1.67 9.81
N GLU A 10 -14.66 -0.77 9.94
CA GLU A 10 -14.84 0.50 10.61
C GLU A 10 -15.60 1.53 9.76
N PRO A 11 -16.21 2.55 10.39
CA PRO A 11 -17.00 3.55 9.66
C PRO A 11 -16.26 4.23 8.50
N TRP A 12 -14.95 4.48 8.63
CA TRP A 12 -14.15 5.11 7.57
C TRP A 12 -14.05 4.23 6.32
N ALA A 13 -13.90 2.92 6.47
CA ALA A 13 -13.76 1.95 5.38
C ALA A 13 -15.07 1.77 4.60
N LEU A 14 -16.19 2.15 5.20
CA LEU A 14 -17.52 2.05 4.61
C LEU A 14 -17.96 3.34 3.89
N LEU A 15 -17.13 4.39 3.88
CA LEU A 15 -17.44 5.63 3.18
C LEU A 15 -17.28 5.45 1.66
N PRO A 16 -18.20 6.04 0.87
CA PRO A 16 -19.26 6.97 1.23
C PRO A 16 -20.58 6.20 1.36
N LYS A 17 -21.22 6.25 2.52
CA LYS A 17 -22.64 5.93 2.61
C LYS A 17 -23.42 7.21 2.31
N PRO A 18 -24.26 7.26 1.26
CA PRO A 18 -25.07 8.44 0.95
C PRO A 18 -25.86 8.96 2.15
N ASP A 19 -26.37 8.05 2.99
CA ASP A 19 -27.18 8.36 4.17
C ASP A 19 -26.38 8.91 5.37
N ALA A 20 -25.05 8.84 5.34
CA ALA A 20 -24.16 9.28 6.43
C ALA A 20 -23.54 10.66 6.17
N LEU A 21 -23.89 11.30 5.05
CA LEU A 21 -23.33 12.59 4.69
C LEU A 21 -24.10 13.73 5.36
N PRO A 22 -23.42 14.78 5.86
CA PRO A 22 -24.06 15.94 6.48
C PRO A 22 -24.77 16.86 5.46
N VAL A 23 -24.76 16.49 4.18
CA VAL A 23 -25.34 17.28 3.09
C VAL A 23 -26.41 16.42 2.40
N ASP A 24 -27.64 16.88 2.46
CA ASP A 24 -28.73 16.30 1.68
C ASP A 24 -28.52 16.63 0.20
N LEU A 25 -28.07 15.62 -0.56
CA LEU A 25 -27.87 15.72 -2.00
C LEU A 25 -29.05 15.17 -2.80
N SER A 26 -30.12 14.71 -2.13
CA SER A 26 -31.22 13.97 -2.76
C SER A 26 -31.90 14.73 -3.91
N GLU A 27 -31.92 16.07 -3.85
CA GLU A 27 -32.50 16.93 -4.90
C GLU A 27 -31.45 17.68 -5.76
N ALA A 28 -30.15 17.59 -5.44
CA ALA A 28 -29.12 18.45 -6.05
C ALA A 28 -27.95 17.71 -6.72
N GLY A 29 -27.65 16.45 -6.37
CA GLY A 29 -26.46 15.79 -6.90
C GLY A 29 -26.14 14.42 -6.33
N THR A 30 -24.96 13.89 -6.67
CA THR A 30 -24.41 12.67 -6.08
C THR A 30 -23.03 12.93 -5.49
N LEU A 31 -22.68 12.19 -4.44
CA LEU A 31 -21.33 12.14 -3.88
C LEU A 31 -20.89 10.68 -3.83
N GLU A 32 -19.81 10.39 -4.53
CA GLU A 32 -19.13 9.10 -4.51
C GLU A 32 -17.69 9.31 -4.01
N GLY A 33 -17.01 8.26 -3.62
CA GLY A 33 -15.68 8.37 -3.03
C GLY A 33 -15.25 7.11 -2.32
N LYS A 34 -14.17 7.20 -1.55
CA LYS A 34 -13.68 6.18 -0.62
C LYS A 34 -12.62 6.78 0.29
N VAL A 35 -12.46 6.18 1.46
CA VAL A 35 -11.26 6.34 2.29
C VAL A 35 -10.49 5.04 2.19
N GLU A 36 -9.21 5.13 1.85
CA GLU A 36 -8.32 3.98 1.78
C GLU A 36 -7.24 4.09 2.84
N ASP A 37 -6.95 2.96 3.48
CA ASP A 37 -5.78 2.83 4.34
C ASP A 37 -4.55 2.54 3.48
N GLU A 38 -3.61 3.47 3.46
CA GLU A 38 -2.36 3.33 2.72
C GLU A 38 -1.42 2.32 3.37
N MET A 39 -1.57 2.07 4.67
CA MET A 39 -0.76 1.06 5.37
C MET A 39 -1.16 -0.36 5.00
N GLY A 40 -2.26 -0.59 4.27
CA GLY A 40 -2.55 -1.89 3.66
C GLY A 40 -1.66 -2.22 2.43
N LYS A 41 -0.84 -1.27 1.96
CA LYS A 41 -0.03 -1.37 0.74
C LYS A 41 1.46 -1.46 1.06
N PHE A 42 2.27 -1.93 0.12
CA PHE A 42 3.72 -2.02 0.30
C PHE A 42 4.36 -0.60 0.28
N PRO A 43 5.13 -0.21 1.31
CA PRO A 43 5.70 1.12 1.43
C PRO A 43 7.01 1.25 0.63
N ILE A 44 6.92 1.64 -0.64
CA ILE A 44 8.04 1.55 -1.60
C ILE A 44 9.28 2.35 -1.17
N ASN A 45 9.07 3.53 -0.57
CA ASN A 45 10.16 4.41 -0.12
C ASN A 45 10.97 3.85 1.06
N TYR A 46 10.49 2.78 1.71
CA TYR A 46 11.17 2.12 2.82
C TYR A 46 11.97 0.90 2.38
N LEU A 47 12.11 0.66 1.07
CA LEU A 47 13.07 -0.32 0.55
C LEU A 47 14.49 -0.03 1.05
N LEU A 48 14.81 1.25 1.27
CA LEU A 48 16.05 1.73 1.84
C LEU A 48 15.84 2.28 3.25
N ASP A 49 16.85 2.18 4.11
CA ASP A 49 16.92 2.88 5.38
C ASP A 49 17.41 4.34 5.23
N GLU A 50 17.51 5.05 6.35
CA GLU A 50 17.92 6.46 6.36
C GLU A 50 19.37 6.66 5.88
N ASP A 51 20.19 5.62 5.96
CA ASP A 51 21.57 5.58 5.48
C ASP A 51 21.66 5.15 4.00
N GLY A 52 20.54 4.88 3.33
CA GLY A 52 20.47 4.40 1.95
C GLY A 52 20.74 2.90 1.79
N LYS A 53 20.77 2.12 2.88
CA LYS A 53 21.00 0.68 2.81
C LYS A 53 19.69 -0.07 2.59
N VAL A 54 19.77 -1.13 1.81
CA VAL A 54 18.65 -2.04 1.57
C VAL A 54 18.14 -2.64 2.88
N ARG A 55 16.82 -2.60 3.07
CA ARG A 55 16.14 -3.38 4.10
C ARG A 55 15.76 -4.74 3.53
N GLU A 56 16.49 -5.78 3.93
CA GLU A 56 16.32 -7.15 3.41
C GLU A 56 14.87 -7.66 3.42
N VAL A 57 14.13 -7.40 4.50
CA VAL A 57 12.71 -7.81 4.60
C VAL A 57 11.85 -7.14 3.52
N TYR A 58 12.11 -5.86 3.22
CA TYR A 58 11.35 -5.10 2.22
C TYR A 58 11.69 -5.57 0.82
N GLN A 59 12.98 -5.79 0.54
CA GLN A 59 13.43 -6.38 -0.72
C GLN A 59 12.76 -7.74 -0.95
N GLN A 60 12.81 -8.64 0.04
CA GLN A 60 12.22 -9.96 -0.07
C GLN A 60 10.70 -9.92 -0.28
N VAL A 61 9.98 -9.03 0.41
CA VAL A 61 8.53 -8.87 0.23
C VAL A 61 8.22 -8.30 -1.16
N LEU A 62 8.97 -7.30 -1.63
CA LEU A 62 8.77 -6.73 -2.97
C LEU A 62 9.06 -7.75 -4.07
N THR A 63 10.17 -8.50 -3.95
CA THR A 63 10.48 -9.59 -4.89
C THR A 63 9.35 -10.61 -4.91
N ARG A 64 8.85 -11.05 -3.75
CA ARG A 64 7.70 -11.98 -3.70
C ARG A 64 6.42 -11.40 -4.27
N LEU A 65 6.17 -10.11 -4.09
CA LEU A 65 5.03 -9.44 -4.70
C LEU A 65 5.10 -9.53 -6.23
N LEU A 66 6.30 -9.43 -6.82
CA LEU A 66 6.53 -9.51 -8.26
C LEU A 66 6.53 -10.95 -8.80
N THR A 67 7.01 -11.93 -8.03
CA THR A 67 7.12 -13.33 -8.49
C THR A 67 5.84 -14.14 -8.24
N ASN A 68 4.98 -13.72 -7.32
CA ASN A 68 3.68 -14.36 -7.08
C ASN A 68 2.65 -13.99 -8.17
N THR A 69 1.56 -14.77 -8.23
CA THR A 69 0.34 -14.44 -8.97
C THR A 69 -0.16 -13.07 -8.49
N PRO A 70 -0.56 -12.17 -9.41
CA PRO A 70 -0.77 -12.40 -10.84
C PRO A 70 0.43 -12.05 -11.73
N PHE A 71 1.52 -11.50 -11.19
CA PHE A 71 2.63 -11.01 -12.00
C PHE A 71 3.51 -12.14 -12.52
N GLN A 72 3.74 -13.19 -11.70
CA GLN A 72 4.48 -14.40 -12.09
C GLN A 72 5.82 -14.10 -12.77
N MET A 73 6.48 -13.02 -12.35
CA MET A 73 7.75 -12.60 -12.90
C MET A 73 8.83 -13.64 -12.58
N GLU A 74 9.72 -13.91 -13.52
CA GLU A 74 10.86 -14.78 -13.25
C GLU A 74 11.77 -14.12 -12.20
N GLU A 75 12.39 -14.92 -11.34
CA GLU A 75 13.17 -14.42 -10.19
C GLU A 75 14.26 -13.41 -10.61
N GLU A 76 14.96 -13.66 -11.72
CA GLU A 76 15.99 -12.76 -12.24
C GLU A 76 15.42 -11.41 -12.71
N GLU A 77 14.24 -11.43 -13.36
CA GLU A 77 13.56 -10.21 -13.80
C GLU A 77 13.04 -9.41 -12.58
N ALA A 78 12.48 -10.10 -11.59
CA ALA A 78 12.01 -9.47 -10.35
C ALA A 78 13.17 -8.84 -9.57
N GLN A 79 14.29 -9.55 -9.45
CA GLN A 79 15.50 -9.01 -8.85
C GLN A 79 16.01 -7.80 -9.63
N GLY A 80 16.05 -7.88 -10.96
CA GLY A 80 16.49 -6.77 -11.79
C GLY A 80 15.61 -5.52 -11.65
N LEU A 81 14.30 -5.70 -11.54
CA LEU A 81 13.38 -4.60 -11.27
C LEU A 81 13.60 -3.99 -9.87
N VAL A 82 13.83 -4.82 -8.85
CA VAL A 82 14.13 -4.33 -7.50
C VAL A 82 15.46 -3.56 -7.46
N MET A 83 16.47 -3.99 -8.23
CA MET A 83 17.73 -3.23 -8.38
C MET A 83 17.47 -1.85 -8.99
N ALA A 84 16.68 -1.76 -10.07
CA ALA A 84 16.32 -0.48 -10.68
C ALA A 84 15.52 0.43 -9.75
N ILE A 85 14.61 -0.13 -8.95
CA ILE A 85 13.86 0.63 -7.93
C ILE A 85 14.79 1.13 -6.83
N ARG A 86 15.77 0.34 -6.41
CA ARG A 86 16.78 0.75 -5.44
C ARG A 86 17.58 1.96 -5.96
N ASP A 87 18.13 1.86 -7.16
CA ASP A 87 18.96 2.93 -7.75
C ASP A 87 18.14 4.23 -7.91
N TRP A 88 16.85 4.11 -8.27
CA TRP A 88 15.97 5.28 -8.30
C TRP A 88 15.81 5.98 -6.94
N LEU A 89 15.91 5.22 -5.85
CA LEU A 89 15.64 5.67 -4.48
C LEU A 89 16.90 6.11 -3.72
N ASP A 90 18.05 5.49 -3.98
CA ASP A 90 19.28 5.79 -3.25
C ASP A 90 19.88 7.13 -3.72
N LYS A 91 20.95 7.59 -3.06
CA LYS A 91 21.47 8.94 -3.28
C LYS A 91 22.71 8.96 -4.17
N ASP A 92 23.27 7.80 -4.46
CA ASP A 92 24.48 7.71 -5.27
C ASP A 92 24.11 7.61 -6.75
N ASP A 93 25.09 7.33 -7.59
CA ASP A 93 24.91 7.14 -9.04
C ASP A 93 25.61 5.83 -9.45
N GLU A 94 25.77 4.87 -8.52
CA GLU A 94 26.46 3.60 -8.75
C GLU A 94 25.46 2.48 -9.04
N PRO A 95 25.35 2.01 -10.30
CA PRO A 95 24.31 1.06 -10.67
C PRO A 95 24.36 -0.24 -9.85
N THR A 96 23.21 -0.67 -9.36
CA THR A 96 23.10 -1.95 -8.68
C THR A 96 23.08 -3.11 -9.66
N GLY A 97 24.15 -3.90 -9.66
CA GLY A 97 24.21 -5.11 -10.48
C GLY A 97 24.11 -4.80 -11.97
N GLU A 98 23.52 -5.71 -12.76
CA GLU A 98 23.41 -5.56 -14.22
C GLU A 98 22.14 -4.80 -14.66
N PHE A 99 21.10 -4.85 -13.83
CA PHE A 99 19.78 -4.32 -14.15
C PHE A 99 19.44 -3.02 -13.43
N GLY A 100 20.30 -2.58 -12.51
CA GLY A 100 20.29 -1.24 -11.95
C GLY A 100 20.26 -0.14 -13.01
N GLY A 101 19.62 0.97 -12.69
CA GLY A 101 19.42 2.08 -13.61
C GLY A 101 19.70 3.38 -12.90
N GLU A 102 20.78 4.04 -13.31
CA GLU A 102 21.22 5.34 -12.79
C GLU A 102 21.20 6.41 -13.88
N THR A 103 21.71 7.60 -13.56
CA THR A 103 21.81 8.74 -14.47
C THR A 103 22.32 8.37 -15.87
N ASP A 104 23.39 7.57 -15.98
CA ASP A 104 23.93 7.13 -17.28
C ASP A 104 22.92 6.33 -18.12
N TYR A 105 22.14 5.46 -17.47
CA TYR A 105 21.09 4.69 -18.15
C TYR A 105 19.98 5.62 -18.63
N TYR A 106 19.44 6.47 -17.76
CA TYR A 106 18.29 7.32 -18.12
C TYR A 106 18.65 8.42 -19.12
N GLN A 107 19.87 8.94 -19.10
CA GLN A 107 20.36 9.89 -20.10
C GLN A 107 20.64 9.24 -21.47
N SER A 108 20.82 7.92 -21.53
CA SER A 108 21.00 7.18 -22.79
C SER A 108 19.70 6.89 -23.55
N LEU A 109 18.54 7.08 -22.90
CA LEU A 109 17.23 6.85 -23.51
C LEU A 109 16.93 7.85 -24.63
N GLU A 110 16.07 7.46 -25.58
CA GLU A 110 15.66 8.34 -26.68
C GLU A 110 15.08 9.67 -26.17
N GLN A 111 14.27 9.59 -25.12
CA GLN A 111 13.86 10.74 -24.32
C GLN A 111 14.62 10.71 -23.01
N ALA A 112 15.77 11.38 -22.97
CA ALA A 112 16.61 11.46 -21.79
C ALA A 112 15.92 12.22 -20.64
N TYR A 113 16.14 11.73 -19.42
CA TYR A 113 15.78 12.38 -18.16
C TYR A 113 16.76 11.97 -17.07
N GLU A 114 16.71 12.67 -15.94
CA GLU A 114 17.57 12.41 -14.78
C GLU A 114 16.99 11.29 -13.91
N CYS A 115 17.88 10.49 -13.33
CA CYS A 115 17.51 9.66 -12.18
C CYS A 115 17.11 10.57 -11.02
N LYS A 116 16.17 10.14 -10.18
CA LYS A 116 15.69 10.97 -9.07
C LYS A 116 16.67 11.03 -7.90
N ASN A 117 17.38 9.93 -7.67
CA ASN A 117 18.25 9.68 -6.53
C ASN A 117 17.58 10.07 -5.20
N GLY A 118 16.35 9.57 -5.01
CA GLY A 118 15.58 9.86 -3.80
C GLY A 118 14.14 9.32 -3.78
N PRO A 119 13.44 9.49 -2.64
CA PRO A 119 12.11 8.93 -2.44
C PRO A 119 11.10 9.32 -3.51
N LEU A 120 10.25 8.38 -3.92
CA LEU A 120 9.10 8.65 -4.76
C LEU A 120 8.17 9.62 -4.04
N THR A 121 7.76 10.67 -4.74
CA THR A 121 6.75 11.64 -4.31
C THR A 121 5.36 11.31 -4.84
N SER A 122 5.31 10.53 -5.93
CA SER A 122 4.10 9.97 -6.52
C SER A 122 4.39 8.57 -7.06
N LEU A 123 3.43 7.66 -6.94
CA LEU A 123 3.55 6.33 -7.56
C LEU A 123 3.66 6.40 -9.09
N ALA A 124 3.21 7.48 -9.73
CA ALA A 124 3.34 7.66 -11.18
C ALA A 124 4.80 7.64 -11.65
N GLU A 125 5.75 7.96 -10.75
CA GLU A 125 7.19 7.91 -11.02
C GLU A 125 7.69 6.49 -11.27
N LEU A 126 6.98 5.45 -10.82
CA LEU A 126 7.32 4.06 -11.14
C LEU A 126 7.44 3.84 -12.65
N ARG A 127 6.65 4.55 -13.46
CA ARG A 127 6.68 4.46 -14.93
C ARG A 127 7.99 4.95 -15.55
N LEU A 128 8.80 5.69 -14.78
CA LEU A 128 10.11 6.19 -15.19
C LEU A 128 11.23 5.23 -14.80
N ILE A 129 10.95 4.24 -13.96
CA ILE A 129 11.97 3.29 -13.49
C ILE A 129 12.20 2.23 -14.57
N ARG A 130 13.47 1.92 -14.82
CA ARG A 130 13.89 0.85 -15.73
C ARG A 130 13.12 -0.45 -15.43
N GLY A 131 12.53 -1.04 -16.47
CA GLY A 131 11.82 -2.33 -16.36
C GLY A 131 10.34 -2.22 -15.96
N VAL A 132 9.84 -1.05 -15.52
CA VAL A 132 8.40 -0.89 -15.25
C VAL A 132 7.64 -0.66 -16.55
N SER A 133 6.94 -1.71 -17.00
CA SER A 133 6.01 -1.59 -18.13
C SER A 133 4.69 -0.92 -17.73
N GLU A 134 3.98 -0.36 -18.71
CA GLU A 134 2.66 0.22 -18.48
C GLU A 134 1.66 -0.80 -17.92
N SER A 135 1.69 -2.03 -18.42
CA SER A 135 0.85 -3.12 -17.92
C SER A 135 1.19 -3.53 -16.50
N LEU A 136 2.48 -3.50 -16.12
CA LEU A 136 2.89 -3.78 -14.74
C LEU A 136 2.44 -2.66 -13.79
N TYR A 137 2.56 -1.40 -14.22
CA TYR A 137 2.13 -0.24 -13.44
C TYR A 137 0.61 -0.17 -13.28
N VAL A 138 -0.14 -0.29 -14.38
CA VAL A 138 -1.61 -0.11 -14.43
C VAL A 138 -2.35 -1.36 -13.99
N GLY A 139 -1.83 -2.55 -14.29
CA GLY A 139 -2.53 -3.82 -14.15
C GLY A 139 -3.37 -4.17 -15.37
N THR A 140 -4.26 -5.15 -15.20
CA THR A 140 -5.24 -5.59 -16.20
C THR A 140 -6.67 -5.37 -15.67
N GLU A 141 -7.67 -5.79 -16.45
CA GLU A 141 -9.08 -5.76 -15.98
C GLU A 141 -9.31 -6.69 -14.78
N GLU A 142 -8.58 -7.80 -14.71
CA GLU A 142 -8.74 -8.83 -13.68
C GLU A 142 -7.77 -8.67 -12.51
N ASN A 143 -6.61 -8.04 -12.75
CA ASN A 143 -5.49 -8.03 -11.80
C ASN A 143 -5.00 -6.59 -11.53
N PRO A 144 -4.73 -6.25 -10.26
CA PRO A 144 -4.21 -4.92 -9.90
C PRO A 144 -2.79 -4.71 -10.44
N GLY A 145 -2.44 -3.45 -10.71
CA GLY A 145 -1.07 -3.05 -11.04
C GLY A 145 -0.28 -2.64 -9.80
N LEU A 146 1.00 -2.31 -9.98
CA LEU A 146 1.84 -1.79 -8.90
C LEU A 146 1.24 -0.55 -8.23
N LYS A 147 0.55 0.32 -9.01
CA LYS A 147 -0.09 1.53 -8.48
C LYS A 147 -1.17 1.26 -7.42
N ASP A 148 -1.74 0.05 -7.41
CA ASP A 148 -2.82 -0.33 -6.50
C ASP A 148 -2.29 -1.10 -5.26
N LEU A 149 -1.06 -1.63 -5.35
CA LEU A 149 -0.44 -2.48 -4.33
C LEU A 149 0.65 -1.78 -3.52
N LEU A 150 1.23 -0.70 -4.06
CA LEU A 150 2.30 0.07 -3.44
C LEU A 150 1.77 1.40 -2.91
N THR A 151 2.51 2.02 -1.99
CA THR A 151 2.24 3.39 -1.52
C THR A 151 3.53 4.17 -1.28
N VAL A 152 3.44 5.49 -1.47
CA VAL A 152 4.44 6.48 -1.03
C VAL A 152 4.11 7.06 0.35
N TYR A 153 2.92 6.78 0.89
CA TYR A 153 2.41 7.31 2.15
C TYR A 153 2.41 6.23 3.24
N SER A 154 3.46 6.18 4.05
CA SER A 154 3.59 5.16 5.11
C SER A 154 4.60 5.60 6.16
N ASP A 155 4.59 4.92 7.31
CA ASP A 155 5.64 4.93 8.33
C ASP A 155 6.60 3.72 8.21
N GLY A 156 6.42 2.91 7.15
CA GLY A 156 7.19 1.72 6.85
C GLY A 156 6.53 0.41 7.29
N LYS A 157 5.37 0.41 7.94
CA LYS A 157 4.66 -0.83 8.32
C LYS A 157 3.46 -1.13 7.44
N ILE A 158 3.06 -2.40 7.44
CA ILE A 158 1.87 -2.91 6.75
C ILE A 158 0.79 -3.29 7.76
N ASN A 159 -0.40 -2.69 7.66
CA ASN A 159 -1.56 -3.07 8.45
C ASN A 159 -2.19 -4.37 7.92
N VAL A 160 -2.05 -5.47 8.66
CA VAL A 160 -2.58 -6.80 8.28
C VAL A 160 -4.10 -6.84 8.23
N ASN A 161 -4.78 -5.94 8.94
CA ASN A 161 -6.24 -5.86 8.99
C ASN A 161 -6.84 -5.15 7.76
N THR A 162 -6.01 -4.51 6.93
CA THR A 162 -6.45 -3.81 5.71
C THR A 162 -5.71 -4.26 4.46
N ALA A 163 -4.52 -4.85 4.60
CA ALA A 163 -3.72 -5.32 3.47
C ALA A 163 -4.48 -6.25 2.53
N GLY A 164 -4.36 -6.04 1.22
CA GLY A 164 -5.00 -6.90 0.22
C GLY A 164 -4.39 -8.30 0.17
N PRO A 165 -5.07 -9.28 -0.45
CA PRO A 165 -4.58 -10.67 -0.49
C PRO A 165 -3.18 -10.79 -1.10
N LEU A 166 -2.87 -10.03 -2.15
CA LEU A 166 -1.54 -10.07 -2.79
C LEU A 166 -0.42 -9.55 -1.89
N VAL A 167 -0.68 -8.47 -1.13
CA VAL A 167 0.29 -7.94 -0.15
C VAL A 167 0.45 -8.92 1.01
N LEU A 168 -0.64 -9.53 1.48
CA LEU A 168 -0.60 -10.56 2.52
C LEU A 168 0.23 -11.78 2.06
N GLN A 169 -0.01 -12.28 0.85
CA GLN A 169 0.78 -13.38 0.27
C GLN A 169 2.28 -13.04 0.23
N ALA A 170 2.62 -11.82 -0.18
CA ALA A 170 4.00 -11.37 -0.23
C ALA A 170 4.67 -11.25 1.16
N LEU A 171 3.91 -11.13 2.25
CA LEU A 171 4.43 -11.13 3.62
C LEU A 171 4.78 -12.54 4.14
N VAL A 172 4.25 -13.60 3.53
CA VAL A 172 4.48 -14.98 3.96
C VAL A 172 5.92 -15.40 3.63
N SER A 173 6.52 -16.20 4.52
CA SER A 173 7.87 -16.78 4.32
C SER A 173 7.99 -17.49 2.96
N PRO A 174 9.12 -17.33 2.24
CA PRO A 174 9.35 -18.00 0.96
C PRO A 174 9.44 -19.53 1.07
N THR A 175 9.55 -20.08 2.29
CA THR A 175 9.51 -21.53 2.53
C THR A 175 8.10 -22.12 2.45
N VAL A 176 7.07 -21.28 2.41
CA VAL A 176 5.66 -21.68 2.28
C VAL A 176 5.29 -21.66 0.80
N SER A 177 4.56 -22.68 0.33
CA SER A 177 4.13 -22.72 -1.07
C SER A 177 3.17 -21.58 -1.38
N GLN A 178 3.19 -21.11 -2.64
CA GLN A 178 2.32 -20.05 -3.09
C GLN A 178 0.83 -20.37 -2.85
N ASP A 179 0.37 -21.58 -3.18
CA ASP A 179 -1.01 -22.02 -2.92
C ASP A 179 -1.40 -21.91 -1.43
N THR A 180 -0.47 -22.22 -0.53
CA THR A 180 -0.73 -22.13 0.92
C THR A 180 -0.79 -20.66 1.36
N ALA A 181 0.09 -19.80 0.82
CA ALA A 181 0.07 -18.37 1.09
C ALA A 181 -1.21 -17.71 0.56
N GLU A 182 -1.68 -18.11 -0.62
CA GLU A 182 -2.93 -17.65 -1.22
C GLU A 182 -4.14 -18.05 -0.37
N GLY A 183 -4.29 -19.34 -0.06
CA GLY A 183 -5.39 -19.81 0.78
C GLY A 183 -5.39 -19.19 2.18
N TRP A 184 -4.21 -18.93 2.74
CA TRP A 184 -4.09 -18.19 4.01
C TRP A 184 -4.55 -16.74 3.87
N ALA A 185 -4.09 -16.03 2.83
CA ALA A 185 -4.46 -14.64 2.61
C ALA A 185 -5.97 -14.48 2.39
N GLU A 186 -6.60 -15.40 1.64
CA GLU A 186 -8.06 -15.47 1.51
C GLU A 186 -8.76 -15.69 2.86
N SER A 187 -8.23 -16.60 3.68
CA SER A 187 -8.77 -16.88 5.02
C SER A 187 -8.66 -15.67 5.95
N VAL A 188 -7.54 -14.93 5.90
CA VAL A 188 -7.34 -13.66 6.62
C VAL A 188 -8.35 -12.61 6.17
N VAL A 189 -8.55 -12.45 4.86
CA VAL A 189 -9.52 -11.49 4.31
C VAL A 189 -10.94 -11.86 4.71
N ALA A 190 -11.31 -13.14 4.67
CA ALA A 190 -12.63 -13.59 5.11
C ALA A 190 -12.84 -13.35 6.62
N TYR A 191 -11.86 -13.70 7.45
CA TYR A 191 -11.95 -13.57 8.90
C TYR A 191 -12.19 -12.13 9.35
N ARG A 192 -11.46 -11.16 8.80
CA ARG A 192 -11.57 -9.74 9.19
C ARG A 192 -12.85 -9.05 8.69
N GLN A 193 -13.58 -9.67 7.76
CA GLN A 193 -14.89 -9.18 7.29
C GLN A 193 -16.02 -9.52 8.27
N GLU A 194 -15.84 -10.54 9.11
CA GLU A 194 -16.88 -10.99 10.02
C GLU A 194 -16.89 -10.17 11.33
N PRO A 195 -18.00 -9.49 11.68
CA PRO A 195 -18.05 -8.64 12.87
C PRO A 195 -17.74 -9.34 14.19
N MET A 196 -18.01 -10.65 14.28
CA MET A 196 -17.73 -11.43 15.48
C MET A 196 -16.23 -11.62 15.76
N HIS A 197 -15.37 -11.28 14.81
CA HIS A 197 -13.93 -11.41 14.92
C HIS A 197 -13.19 -10.10 15.23
N TRP A 198 -13.86 -8.95 15.15
CA TRP A 198 -13.21 -7.64 15.25
C TRP A 198 -12.49 -7.40 16.59
N ASP A 199 -13.00 -7.98 17.68
CA ASP A 199 -12.38 -7.89 19.02
C ASP A 199 -10.97 -8.51 19.09
N PHE A 200 -10.59 -9.36 18.12
CA PHE A 200 -9.27 -10.00 18.08
C PHE A 200 -8.27 -9.28 17.17
N LEU A 201 -8.73 -8.36 16.32
CA LEU A 201 -7.89 -7.74 15.29
C LEU A 201 -6.86 -6.75 15.86
N SER A 202 -6.96 -6.39 17.14
CA SER A 202 -5.96 -5.57 17.83
C SER A 202 -4.66 -6.32 18.13
N GLU A 203 -4.70 -7.66 18.25
CA GLU A 203 -3.51 -8.48 18.52
C GLU A 203 -2.66 -8.62 17.24
N SER A 204 -1.42 -8.13 17.23
CA SER A 204 -0.57 -8.14 16.01
C SER A 204 -0.31 -9.53 15.40
N ASP A 205 -0.49 -10.59 16.19
CA ASP A 205 -0.28 -11.98 15.82
C ASP A 205 -1.57 -12.82 15.83
N TRP A 206 -2.75 -12.18 15.81
CA TRP A 206 -4.06 -12.84 15.84
C TRP A 206 -4.17 -13.95 14.78
N TYR A 207 -3.56 -13.75 13.61
CA TYR A 207 -3.59 -14.70 12.50
C TYR A 207 -2.94 -16.06 12.84
N ARG A 208 -2.04 -16.14 13.82
CA ARG A 208 -1.34 -17.39 14.20
C ARG A 208 -2.25 -18.41 14.87
N ASN A 209 -3.22 -17.93 15.66
CA ASN A 209 -4.05 -18.78 16.51
C ASN A 209 -5.50 -18.91 16.03
N ARG A 210 -5.87 -18.14 15.00
CA ARG A 210 -7.25 -18.03 14.52
C ARG A 210 -7.45 -18.58 13.11
N MET A 211 -6.37 -19.03 12.45
CA MET A 211 -6.37 -19.56 11.10
C MET A 211 -6.18 -21.07 11.10
N ALA A 212 -7.28 -21.82 11.22
CA ALA A 212 -7.24 -23.27 11.19
C ALA A 212 -6.57 -23.76 9.90
N GLY A 213 -5.53 -24.59 10.03
CA GLY A 213 -4.74 -25.11 8.90
C GLY A 213 -3.53 -24.25 8.51
N TYR A 214 -3.34 -23.08 9.12
CA TYR A 214 -2.27 -22.15 8.78
C TYR A 214 -1.41 -21.70 9.97
N ASN A 215 -1.41 -22.49 11.06
CA ASN A 215 -0.73 -22.14 12.31
C ASN A 215 0.80 -21.94 12.16
N ASP A 216 1.39 -22.52 11.10
CA ASP A 216 2.83 -22.42 10.81
C ASP A 216 3.22 -21.14 10.06
N ILE A 217 2.25 -20.33 9.64
CA ILE A 217 2.53 -19.06 8.95
C ILE A 217 3.07 -18.04 9.95
N SER A 218 4.22 -17.47 9.58
CA SER A 218 4.87 -16.39 10.30
C SER A 218 5.08 -15.22 9.36
N LEU A 219 4.70 -14.02 9.81
CA LEU A 219 4.97 -12.76 9.14
C LEU A 219 6.15 -12.06 9.83
N PRO A 220 6.85 -11.15 9.13
CA PRO A 220 7.87 -10.29 9.74
C PRO A 220 7.21 -9.30 10.72
N VAL A 221 7.29 -9.59 12.02
CA VAL A 221 6.55 -8.86 13.09
C VAL A 221 6.94 -7.37 13.19
N GLU A 222 8.18 -7.04 12.82
CA GLU A 222 8.69 -5.68 12.76
C GLU A 222 8.12 -4.86 11.60
N PHE A 223 7.61 -5.53 10.57
CA PHE A 223 7.10 -4.94 9.34
C PHE A 223 5.57 -4.87 9.29
N ILE A 224 4.88 -5.42 10.28
CA ILE A 224 3.42 -5.38 10.37
C ILE A 224 2.91 -4.52 11.52
N THR A 225 1.65 -4.12 11.41
CA THR A 225 0.90 -3.38 12.43
C THR A 225 -0.57 -3.76 12.35
N THR A 226 -1.35 -3.36 13.36
CA THR A 226 -2.81 -3.42 13.36
C THR A 226 -3.45 -2.03 13.34
N GLN A 227 -2.62 -0.98 13.41
CA GLN A 227 -3.00 0.44 13.43
C GLN A 227 -2.49 1.14 12.18
N SER A 228 -3.26 2.11 11.70
CA SER A 228 -2.96 2.88 10.50
C SER A 228 -2.85 4.37 10.77
N MET A 229 -1.76 5.00 10.32
CA MET A 229 -1.56 6.46 10.46
C MET A 229 -1.75 7.20 9.14
N HIS A 230 -1.83 6.49 8.02
CA HIS A 230 -1.80 7.06 6.68
C HIS A 230 -3.02 6.62 5.89
N PHE A 231 -3.84 7.58 5.48
CA PHE A 231 -5.06 7.33 4.73
C PHE A 231 -5.12 8.23 3.50
N THR A 232 -5.74 7.77 2.42
CA THR A 232 -6.14 8.64 1.31
C THR A 232 -7.65 8.75 1.23
N VAL A 233 -8.11 9.90 0.75
CA VAL A 233 -9.53 10.18 0.53
C VAL A 233 -9.69 10.63 -0.90
N GLN A 234 -10.51 9.90 -1.63
CA GLN A 234 -10.97 10.31 -2.94
C GLN A 234 -12.46 10.57 -2.87
N MET A 235 -12.91 11.76 -3.26
CA MET A 235 -14.33 12.08 -3.33
C MET A 235 -14.66 12.78 -4.63
N THR A 236 -15.80 12.47 -5.23
CA THR A 236 -16.33 13.11 -6.43
C THR A 236 -17.76 13.54 -6.18
N ALA A 237 -18.01 14.85 -6.24
CA ALA A 237 -19.34 15.43 -6.21
C ALA A 237 -19.81 15.72 -7.65
N LYS A 238 -21.06 15.40 -7.96
CA LYS A 238 -21.73 15.73 -9.22
C LYS A 238 -23.02 16.50 -8.93
N VAL A 239 -23.19 17.68 -9.49
CA VAL A 239 -24.38 18.54 -9.32
C VAL A 239 -24.77 19.08 -10.69
N GLY A 240 -25.92 18.63 -11.24
CA GLY A 240 -26.28 18.89 -12.63
C GLY A 240 -25.21 18.38 -13.60
N VAL A 241 -24.61 19.29 -14.39
CA VAL A 241 -23.47 18.99 -15.28
C VAL A 241 -22.11 19.25 -14.64
N GLY A 242 -22.08 19.84 -13.44
CA GLY A 242 -20.85 20.13 -12.72
C GLY A 242 -20.31 18.89 -12.04
N ARG A 243 -19.01 18.64 -12.19
CA ARG A 243 -18.28 17.60 -11.46
C ARG A 243 -17.10 18.26 -10.75
N LYS A 244 -16.84 17.83 -9.51
CA LYS A 244 -15.66 18.21 -8.76
C LYS A 244 -15.11 17.01 -8.01
N SER A 245 -13.83 16.73 -8.18
CA SER A 245 -13.12 15.66 -7.51
C SER A 245 -12.08 16.23 -6.55
N ILE A 246 -11.93 15.57 -5.40
CA ILE A 246 -10.89 15.88 -4.42
C ILE A 246 -10.13 14.59 -4.15
N PHE A 247 -8.81 14.69 -4.18
CA PHE A 247 -7.90 13.71 -3.60
C PHE A 247 -7.20 14.37 -2.41
N ALA A 248 -7.11 13.67 -1.30
CA ALA A 248 -6.37 14.11 -0.13
C ALA A 248 -5.60 12.96 0.51
N TYR A 249 -4.37 13.23 0.93
CA TYR A 249 -3.61 12.35 1.82
C TYR A 249 -3.71 12.90 3.24
N LEU A 250 -4.09 12.02 4.15
CA LEU A 250 -4.38 12.26 5.55
C LEU A 250 -3.37 11.51 6.42
N GLU A 251 -2.75 12.22 7.35
CA GLU A 251 -1.91 11.63 8.39
C GLU A 251 -2.57 11.82 9.75
N ARG A 252 -2.90 10.71 10.40
CA ARG A 252 -3.44 10.67 11.77
C ARG A 252 -2.31 10.95 12.76
N ARG A 253 -2.55 11.88 13.67
CA ARG A 253 -1.65 12.18 14.79
C ARG A 253 -2.14 11.50 16.05
N LYS A 254 -1.22 10.95 16.83
CA LYS A 254 -1.55 10.50 18.20
C LYS A 254 -1.88 11.75 19.03
N SER A 255 -3.09 11.80 19.60
CA SER A 255 -3.49 12.92 20.46
C SER A 255 -2.75 12.81 21.79
N GLU A 256 -2.02 13.86 22.19
CA GLU A 256 -1.44 13.95 23.54
C GLU A 256 -2.49 14.24 24.63
N LYS A 257 -3.76 14.44 24.26
CA LYS A 257 -4.85 14.82 25.18
C LYS A 257 -5.98 13.81 25.12
N GLU A 258 -6.16 13.07 26.22
CA GLU A 258 -7.21 12.06 26.42
C GLU A 258 -8.65 12.62 26.37
N GLU A 259 -8.84 13.94 26.47
CA GLU A 259 -10.16 14.54 26.77
C GLU A 259 -11.06 14.82 25.54
N GLN A 260 -10.63 14.54 24.31
CA GLN A 260 -11.49 14.66 23.14
C GLN A 260 -11.43 13.39 22.30
N ASN A 261 -12.57 12.70 22.14
CA ASN A 261 -12.75 11.57 21.19
C ASN A 261 -12.66 12.03 19.71
N LEU A 262 -11.87 13.07 19.41
CA LEU A 262 -11.62 13.57 18.08
C LEU A 262 -10.31 12.97 17.59
N VAL A 263 -10.37 12.24 16.48
CA VAL A 263 -9.18 11.81 15.75
C VAL A 263 -8.53 13.07 15.17
N ASP A 264 -7.29 13.37 15.57
CA ASP A 264 -6.53 14.47 14.99
C ASP A 264 -5.94 14.02 13.65
N VAL A 265 -6.36 14.66 12.56
CA VAL A 265 -5.97 14.32 11.20
C VAL A 265 -5.42 15.56 10.52
N SER A 266 -4.21 15.44 9.99
CA SER A 266 -3.58 16.48 9.18
C SER A 266 -3.70 16.16 7.70
N VAL A 267 -4.23 17.12 6.92
CA VAL A 267 -4.20 17.05 5.45
C VAL A 267 -2.78 17.40 5.01
N ARG A 268 -2.04 16.41 4.53
CA ARG A 268 -0.65 16.58 4.09
C ARG A 268 -0.55 16.97 2.62
N TYR A 269 -1.50 16.50 1.82
CA TYR A 269 -1.61 16.82 0.41
C TYR A 269 -3.08 16.90 -0.01
N LYS A 270 -3.39 17.81 -0.93
CA LYS A 270 -4.73 17.97 -1.49
C LYS A 270 -4.66 18.45 -2.92
N GLU A 271 -5.37 17.75 -3.80
CA GLU A 271 -5.65 18.20 -5.15
C GLU A 271 -7.14 18.26 -5.43
N VAL A 272 -7.50 19.20 -6.29
CA VAL A 272 -8.88 19.49 -6.68
C VAL A 272 -8.92 19.57 -8.19
N TYR A 273 -9.80 18.77 -8.80
CA TYR A 273 -9.96 18.69 -10.25
C TYR A 273 -11.44 18.76 -10.64
#